data_AF-A0A356W2I0-F1
#
_entry.id   AF-A0A356W2I0-F1
#
_cell.length_a   1.000
_cell.length_b   1.000
_cell.length_c   1.000
_cell.angle_alpha   90.00
_cell.angle_beta   90.00
_cell.angle_gamma   90.00
#
_symmetry.space_group_name_H-M   'P 1'
#
loop_
_entity.id
_entity.type
_entity.pdbx_description
1 polymer ?
#
loop_
_entity_poly.entity_id
_entity_poly.type
_entity_poly.pdbx_seq_one_letter_code
_entity_poly.pdbx_strand_id
1 'polypeptide(L)'
;MPFSSAPDTLCREGVTAEAIGLVRSDPAAKGWTRKRRGKGFTFQDDKGQTLKGKRAERCRALVLPPAWKDIWICPNPRGHIQATGRDEAGRLQYRYHPTWAAARNSAKF
;
A
#
# COMPACT_ATOMS: atom_id res chain seq x y z
N MET A 1 -32.85 2.35 9.82
CA MET A 1 -31.63 3.14 9.60
C MET A 1 -30.63 2.34 8.76
N PRO A 2 -30.16 2.82 7.61
CA PRO A 2 -28.90 2.39 7.01
C PRO A 2 -27.85 3.51 7.06
N PHE A 3 -26.65 3.15 7.51
CA PHE A 3 -25.50 4.04 7.65
C PHE A 3 -25.02 4.53 6.28
N SER A 4 -24.83 5.84 6.21
CA SER A 4 -24.32 6.63 5.09
C SER A 4 -23.12 5.98 4.37
N SER A 5 -23.29 5.67 3.07
CA SER A 5 -22.19 5.39 2.15
C SER A 5 -22.22 6.41 1.01
N ALA A 6 -21.74 7.61 1.33
CA ALA A 6 -21.11 8.52 0.38
C ALA A 6 -20.21 9.43 1.20
N PRO A 7 -18.97 9.62 0.74
CA PRO A 7 -18.65 11.00 0.42
C PRO A 7 -17.94 11.15 -0.93
N ASP A 8 -18.20 12.33 -1.49
CA ASP A 8 -17.31 13.09 -2.35
C ASP A 8 -17.44 12.94 -3.87
N THR A 9 -18.53 13.53 -4.35
CA THR A 9 -18.52 14.30 -5.58
C THR A 9 -17.51 15.45 -5.42
N LEU A 10 -16.31 15.34 -6.02
CA LEU A 10 -15.50 16.42 -6.62
C LEU A 10 -14.12 15.90 -7.10
N CYS A 11 -14.06 15.37 -8.33
CA CYS A 11 -12.91 15.53 -9.25
C CYS A 11 -13.35 15.15 -10.67
N ARG A 12 -13.59 16.18 -11.49
CA ARG A 12 -13.83 16.12 -12.94
C ARG A 12 -12.69 15.31 -13.61
N GLU A 13 -13.03 14.19 -14.28
CA GLU A 13 -12.12 13.30 -15.02
C GLU A 13 -10.86 12.84 -14.27
N GLY A 14 -11.02 11.92 -13.32
CA GLY A 14 -9.90 11.32 -12.60
C GLY A 14 -10.01 9.81 -12.58
N VAL A 15 -9.16 9.13 -13.36
CA VAL A 15 -9.00 7.67 -13.41
C VAL A 15 -9.16 7.04 -12.02
N THR A 16 -10.18 6.20 -11.83
CA THR A 16 -10.42 5.43 -10.60
C THR A 16 -9.63 4.12 -10.62
N ALA A 17 -9.22 3.62 -9.44
CA ALA A 17 -8.45 2.37 -9.36
C ALA A 17 -9.22 1.20 -9.98
N GLU A 18 -10.54 1.21 -9.79
CA GLU A 18 -11.49 0.24 -10.33
C GLU A 18 -11.54 0.25 -11.86
N ALA A 19 -11.42 1.43 -12.50
CA ALA A 19 -11.42 1.57 -13.95
C ALA A 19 -10.18 0.96 -14.63
N ILE A 20 -9.06 0.82 -13.89
CA ILE A 20 -7.83 0.18 -14.38
C ILE A 20 -7.76 -1.31 -13.94
N GLY A 21 -8.80 -1.83 -13.29
CA GLY A 21 -8.78 -3.19 -12.73
C GLY A 21 -7.81 -3.36 -11.54
N LEU A 22 -7.48 -2.26 -10.85
CA LEU A 22 -6.78 -2.26 -9.57
C LEU A 22 -7.80 -2.24 -8.42
N VAL A 23 -7.48 -2.95 -7.36
CA VAL A 23 -8.32 -3.06 -6.16
C VAL A 23 -8.08 -1.84 -5.26
N ARG A 24 -9.17 -1.34 -4.66
CA ARG A 24 -9.08 -0.33 -3.61
C ARG A 24 -8.45 -0.95 -2.36
N SER A 25 -7.15 -0.74 -2.19
CA SER A 25 -6.39 -1.05 -0.97
C SER A 25 -6.66 0.00 0.09
N ASP A 26 -7.25 -0.40 1.20
CA ASP A 26 -7.42 0.48 2.36
C ASP A 26 -6.23 0.30 3.33
N PRO A 27 -5.42 1.34 3.58
CA PRO A 27 -4.26 1.25 4.47
C PRO A 27 -4.65 1.14 5.96
N ALA A 28 -5.91 1.36 6.33
CA ALA A 28 -6.43 1.09 7.66
C ALA A 28 -6.95 -0.36 7.80
N ALA A 29 -7.06 -1.09 6.70
CA ALA A 29 -7.42 -2.50 6.70
C ALA A 29 -6.24 -3.42 7.03
N LYS A 30 -6.58 -4.68 7.31
CA LYS A 30 -5.64 -5.75 7.64
C LYS A 30 -4.65 -5.97 6.49
N GLY A 31 -3.35 -5.81 6.79
CA GLY A 31 -2.29 -5.98 5.81
C GLY A 31 -1.02 -6.55 6.41
N TRP A 32 0.04 -6.54 5.63
CA TRP A 32 1.34 -7.02 6.06
C TRP A 32 2.11 -5.91 6.74
N THR A 33 2.76 -6.22 7.85
CA THR A 33 3.55 -5.26 8.61
C THR A 33 5.03 -5.60 8.56
N ARG A 34 5.90 -4.57 8.55
CA ARG A 34 7.35 -4.78 8.70
C ARG A 34 7.73 -4.63 10.16
N LYS A 35 8.31 -5.68 10.75
CA LYS A 35 8.84 -5.67 12.11
C LYS A 35 10.35 -5.83 12.11
N ARG A 36 11.05 -4.96 12.84
CA ARG A 36 12.50 -5.08 13.03
C ARG A 36 12.80 -6.28 13.93
N ARG A 37 13.75 -7.12 13.53
CA ARG A 37 14.18 -8.32 14.27
C ARG A 37 15.71 -8.37 14.26
N GLY A 38 16.32 -7.99 15.39
CA GLY A 38 17.77 -7.90 15.55
C GLY A 38 18.40 -6.94 14.55
N LYS A 39 19.30 -7.45 13.69
CA LYS A 39 19.98 -6.70 12.62
C LYS A 39 19.19 -6.61 11.31
N GLY A 40 18.04 -7.27 11.20
CA GLY A 40 17.25 -7.31 9.98
C GLY A 40 15.79 -6.89 10.17
N PHE A 41 14.99 -7.14 9.13
CA PHE A 41 13.55 -6.91 9.12
C PHE A 41 12.83 -8.18 8.70
N THR A 42 11.72 -8.46 9.37
CA THR A 42 10.81 -9.57 9.08
C THR A 42 9.45 -8.97 8.73
N PHE A 43 8.78 -9.55 7.74
CA PHE A 43 7.42 -9.15 7.40
C PHE A 43 6.44 -10.09 8.11
N GLN A 44 5.42 -9.54 8.72
CA GLN A 44 4.36 -10.28 9.41
C GLN A 44 3.03 -10.02 8.73
N ASP A 45 2.17 -11.03 8.69
CA ASP A 45 0.78 -10.90 8.26
C ASP A 45 -0.09 -10.27 9.38
N ASP A 46 -1.35 -9.94 9.10
CA ASP A 46 -2.33 -9.47 10.10
C ASP A 46 -2.43 -10.42 11.30
N LYS A 47 -2.24 -11.72 11.05
CA LYS A 47 -2.25 -12.76 12.09
C LYS A 47 -0.93 -12.87 12.88
N GLY A 48 0.04 -11.97 12.64
CA GLY A 48 1.38 -12.04 13.24
C GLY A 48 2.29 -13.12 12.65
N GLN A 49 1.83 -13.83 11.61
CA GLN A 49 2.60 -14.89 10.96
C GLN A 49 3.72 -14.30 10.12
N THR A 50 4.94 -14.83 10.28
CA THR A 50 6.08 -14.39 9.48
C THR A 50 5.92 -14.80 8.03
N LEU A 51 5.90 -13.82 7.13
CA LEU A 51 5.87 -14.02 5.69
C LEU A 51 7.23 -14.57 5.23
N LYS A 52 7.19 -15.64 4.43
CA LYS A 52 8.36 -16.33 3.87
C LYS A 52 8.18 -16.57 2.37
N GLY A 53 9.28 -16.86 1.66
CA GLY A 53 9.30 -17.12 0.23
C GLY A 53 8.84 -15.92 -0.61
N LYS A 54 8.01 -16.18 -1.63
CA LYS A 54 7.54 -15.20 -2.61
C LYS A 54 6.94 -13.93 -2.01
N ARG A 55 6.25 -14.02 -0.87
CA ARG A 55 5.65 -12.85 -0.20
C ARG A 55 6.72 -11.91 0.37
N ALA A 56 7.72 -12.48 1.05
CA ALA A 56 8.83 -11.70 1.61
C ALA A 56 9.75 -11.14 0.53
N GLU A 57 10.01 -11.91 -0.53
CA GLU A 57 10.77 -11.45 -1.70
C GLU A 57 10.07 -10.28 -2.39
N ARG A 58 8.74 -10.34 -2.55
CA ARG A 58 7.97 -9.22 -3.10
C ARG A 58 8.07 -7.96 -2.25
N CYS A 59 7.98 -8.08 -0.92
CA CYS A 59 8.18 -6.93 -0.02
C CYS A 59 9.61 -6.35 -0.11
N ARG A 60 10.62 -7.21 -0.36
CA ARG A 60 12.00 -6.76 -0.59
C ARG A 60 12.17 -6.08 -1.95
N ALA A 61 11.51 -6.59 -2.98
CA ALA A 61 11.51 -6.03 -4.33
C ALA A 61 10.86 -4.63 -4.41
N LEU A 62 9.99 -4.29 -3.45
CA LEU A 62 9.42 -2.96 -3.30
C LEU A 62 10.44 -1.89 -2.86
N VAL A 63 11.65 -2.29 -2.42
CA VAL A 63 12.75 -1.42 -1.98
C VAL A 63 12.26 -0.34 -1.00
N LEU A 64 11.66 -0.79 0.10
CA LEU A 64 11.22 0.09 1.18
C LEU A 64 12.43 0.57 1.99
N PRO A 65 12.62 1.88 2.19
CA PRO A 65 13.74 2.41 2.97
C PRO A 65 13.81 1.77 4.37
N PRO A 66 15.00 1.44 4.89
CA PRO A 66 15.15 0.84 6.22
C PRO A 66 14.77 1.82 7.34
N ALA A 67 14.77 3.13 7.09
CA ALA A 67 14.40 4.17 8.05
C ALA A 67 12.89 4.19 8.38
N TRP A 68 12.05 3.61 7.53
CA TRP A 68 10.61 3.62 7.74
C TRP A 68 10.18 2.73 8.92
N LYS A 69 9.33 3.29 9.77
CA LYS A 69 8.64 2.65 10.90
C LYS A 69 7.16 2.45 10.56
N ASP A 70 6.49 1.56 11.29
CA ASP A 70 5.05 1.29 11.13
C ASP A 70 4.62 1.09 9.67
N ILE A 71 5.35 0.23 8.96
CA ILE A 71 5.08 -0.02 7.55
C ILE A 71 3.93 -0.99 7.42
N TRP A 72 2.95 -0.59 6.62
CA TRP A 72 1.89 -1.43 6.12
C TRP A 72 2.15 -1.74 4.64
N ILE A 73 1.98 -2.99 4.26
CA ILE A 73 2.20 -3.50 2.90
C ILE A 73 0.93 -4.22 2.49
N CYS A 74 0.44 -3.91 1.29
CA CYS A 74 -0.75 -4.56 0.79
C CYS A 74 -0.44 -6.02 0.40
N PRO A 75 -1.21 -7.00 0.91
CA PRO A 75 -1.04 -8.39 0.50
C PRO A 75 -1.30 -8.59 -1.00
N ASN A 76 -2.20 -7.78 -1.58
CA ASN A 76 -2.64 -7.93 -2.96
C ASN A 76 -1.73 -7.14 -3.92
N PRO A 77 -1.21 -7.75 -5.01
CA PRO A 77 -0.37 -7.05 -6.01
C PRO A 77 -1.12 -6.04 -6.84
N ARG A 78 -2.43 -6.20 -6.95
CA ARG A 78 -3.31 -5.28 -7.70
C ARG A 78 -3.80 -4.12 -6.85
N GLY A 79 -3.19 -3.86 -5.70
CA GLY A 79 -3.55 -2.74 -4.84
C GLY A 79 -3.04 -1.41 -5.40
N HIS A 80 -3.89 -0.39 -5.48
CA HIS A 80 -3.45 0.95 -5.91
C HIS A 80 -2.39 1.55 -4.96
N ILE A 81 -2.45 1.21 -3.67
CA ILE A 81 -1.39 1.44 -2.68
C ILE A 81 -0.69 0.10 -2.44
N GLN A 82 0.63 0.06 -2.67
CA GLN A 82 1.46 -1.11 -2.41
C GLN A 82 1.99 -1.11 -0.99
N ALA A 83 2.41 0.05 -0.48
CA ALA A 83 2.91 0.16 0.88
C ALA A 83 2.70 1.57 1.43
N THR A 84 2.56 1.66 2.74
CA THR A 84 2.61 2.91 3.49
C THR A 84 3.59 2.72 4.63
N GLY A 85 4.20 3.81 5.09
CA GLY A 85 5.09 3.78 6.24
C GLY A 85 5.27 5.15 6.83
N ARG A 86 5.73 5.21 8.07
CA ARG A 86 6.14 6.46 8.69
C ARG A 86 7.64 6.62 8.57
N ASP A 87 8.09 7.76 8.06
CA ASP A 87 9.52 8.07 8.02
C ASP A 87 10.07 8.40 9.42
N GLU A 88 11.37 8.61 9.56
CA GLU A 88 12.01 8.98 10.84
C GLU A 88 11.43 10.30 11.39
N ALA A 89 11.03 11.20 10.51
CA ALA A 89 10.33 12.44 10.84
C ALA A 89 8.85 12.26 11.24
N GLY A 90 8.35 11.02 11.36
CA GLY A 90 6.95 10.73 11.72
C GLY A 90 5.93 11.00 10.60
N ARG A 91 6.39 11.34 9.40
CA ARG A 91 5.53 11.64 8.24
C ARG A 91 5.05 10.35 7.58
N LEU A 92 3.76 10.28 7.26
CA LEU A 92 3.17 9.17 6.52
C LEU A 92 3.54 9.27 5.03
N GLN A 93 4.31 8.29 4.55
CA GLN A 93 4.68 8.15 3.15
C GLN A 93 3.87 7.02 2.50
N TYR A 94 3.36 7.29 1.30
CA TYR A 94 2.61 6.33 0.49
C TYR A 94 3.43 5.89 -0.72
N ARG A 95 3.38 4.59 -1.01
CA ARG A 95 3.92 3.97 -2.22
C ARG A 95 2.78 3.44 -3.07
N TYR A 96 2.56 4.09 -4.19
CA TYR A 96 1.55 3.69 -5.18
C TYR A 96 2.08 2.63 -6.14
N HIS A 97 1.15 1.90 -6.76
CA HIS A 97 1.49 0.97 -7.82
C HIS A 97 1.98 1.72 -9.08
N PRO A 98 3.03 1.26 -9.77
CA PRO A 98 3.54 1.92 -10.97
C PRO A 98 2.48 2.04 -12.08
N THR A 99 1.60 1.05 -12.23
CA THR A 99 0.45 1.13 -13.17
C THR A 99 -0.52 2.26 -12.85
N TRP A 100 -0.72 2.59 -11.57
CA TRP A 100 -1.54 3.74 -11.18
C TRP A 100 -0.88 5.05 -11.60
N ALA A 101 0.43 5.18 -11.34
CA ALA A 101 1.20 6.34 -11.79
C ALA A 101 1.21 6.48 -13.31
N ALA A 102 1.37 5.37 -14.05
CA ALA A 102 1.34 5.34 -15.50
C ALA A 102 -0.03 5.71 -16.08
N ALA A 103 -1.13 5.18 -15.53
CA ALA A 103 -2.49 5.52 -15.96
C ALA A 103 -2.82 7.00 -15.69
N ARG A 104 -2.40 7.55 -14.54
CA ARG A 104 -2.56 8.98 -14.23
C ARG A 104 -1.75 9.88 -15.17
N ASN A 105 -0.55 9.43 -15.56
CA ASN A 105 0.28 10.14 -16.53
C ASN A 105 -0.33 10.10 -17.94
N SER A 106 -0.88 8.95 -18.33
CA SER A 106 -1.50 8.76 -19.64
C SER A 106 -2.84 9.49 -19.79
N ALA A 107 -3.56 9.73 -18.69
CA ALA A 107 -4.79 10.54 -18.70
C ALA A 107 -4.53 12.05 -18.65
N LYS A 108 -3.25 12.47 -18.59
CA LYS A 108 -2.87 13.89 -18.57
C LYS A 108 -2.38 14.39 -19.94
N PHE A 109 -2.41 13.54 -20.96
CA PHE A 109 -2.02 13.83 -22.34
C PHE A 109 -3.16 13.50 -23.30
#